data_AF-A0A961MFD9-F1
#
_entry.id   AF-A0A961MFD9-F1
#
_cell.length_a   1.000
_cell.length_b   1.000
_cell.length_c   1.000
_cell.angle_alpha   90.00
_cell.angle_beta   90.00
_cell.angle_gamma   90.00
#
_symmetry.space_group_name_H-M   'P 1'
#
loop_
_entity.id
_entity.type
_entity.pdbx_description
1 polymer ?
#
loop_
_entity_poly.entity_id
_entity_poly.type
_entity_poly.pdbx_seq_one_letter_code
_entity_poly.pdbx_strand_id
1 'polypeptide(L)'
;MARILGGITTSHIPAVGNAIQKELYDDPYWKPFFDGYPKVHQWIKDNKPDYVINIYNDHGLGFFLDRMPTFAIGAAHEYKNEDEGWGLPSLDPFPGAPELSWHIIESMVADEFDITS
;
A
#
# COMPACT_ATOMS: atom_id res chain seq x y z
N MET A 1 9.47 -14.59 17.98
CA MET A 1 9.94 -13.20 17.90
C MET A 1 9.77 -12.75 16.46
N ALA A 2 8.99 -11.68 16.22
CA ALA A 2 8.88 -11.10 14.88
C ALA A 2 10.15 -10.29 14.55
N ARG A 3 10.46 -10.11 13.26
CA ARG A 3 11.62 -9.35 12.79
C ARG A 3 11.22 -8.39 11.69
N ILE A 4 11.62 -7.12 11.82
CA ILE A 4 11.55 -6.15 10.73
C ILE A 4 12.70 -6.42 9.76
N LEU A 5 12.39 -6.66 8.49
CA LEU A 5 13.41 -6.92 7.46
C LEU A 5 14.02 -5.64 6.89
N GLY A 6 13.24 -4.57 6.82
CA GLY A 6 13.65 -3.27 6.29
C GLY A 6 12.45 -2.36 6.03
N GLY A 7 12.69 -1.23 5.39
CA GLY A 7 11.66 -0.30 4.93
C GLY A 7 11.87 0.06 3.47
N ILE A 8 10.77 0.17 2.72
CA ILE A 8 10.75 0.57 1.31
C ILE A 8 9.85 1.79 1.20
N THR A 9 10.29 2.81 0.48
CA THR A 9 9.49 4.00 0.18
C THR A 9 9.36 4.16 -1.33
N THR A 10 8.16 4.49 -1.80
CA THR A 10 7.88 4.72 -3.22
C THR A 10 6.82 5.79 -3.38
N SER A 11 6.86 6.52 -4.49
CA SER A 11 5.71 7.31 -4.95
C SER A 11 4.52 6.39 -5.27
N HIS A 12 3.30 6.91 -5.13
CA HIS A 12 2.05 6.23 -5.46
C HIS A 12 1.12 7.07 -6.36
N ILE A 13 1.68 7.95 -7.19
CA ILE A 13 0.86 8.79 -8.08
C ILE A 13 0.06 7.93 -9.07
N PRO A 14 -1.20 8.28 -9.39
CA PRO A 14 -2.05 7.48 -10.27
C PRO A 14 -1.51 7.37 -11.71
N ALA A 15 -0.73 8.36 -12.15
CA ALA A 15 -0.09 8.36 -13.46
C ALA A 15 0.83 7.14 -13.68
N VAL A 16 1.43 6.58 -12.61
CA VAL A 16 2.25 5.37 -12.70
C VAL A 16 1.40 4.16 -13.07
N GLY A 17 0.19 4.02 -12.49
CA GLY A 17 -0.74 2.94 -12.84
C GLY A 17 -1.14 2.98 -14.33
N ASN A 18 -1.42 4.19 -14.85
CA ASN A 18 -1.67 4.40 -16.27
C ASN A 18 -0.46 4.04 -17.16
N ALA A 19 0.76 4.37 -16.72
CA ALA A 19 1.97 4.06 -17.46
C ALA A 19 2.23 2.55 -17.53
N ILE A 20 2.00 1.83 -16.42
CA ILE A 20 2.05 0.37 -16.35
C ILE A 20 1.01 -0.25 -17.30
N GLN A 21 -0.25 0.21 -17.24
CA GLN A 21 -1.34 -0.31 -18.07
C GLN A 21 -1.10 -0.10 -19.58
N LYS A 22 -0.38 0.96 -19.94
CA LYS A 22 0.01 1.29 -21.33
C LYS A 22 1.38 0.75 -21.73
N GLU A 23 2.02 -0.05 -20.87
CA GLU A 23 3.34 -0.63 -21.10
C GLU A 23 4.45 0.39 -21.44
N LEU A 24 4.39 1.59 -20.86
CA LEU A 24 5.29 2.71 -21.15
C LEU A 24 6.67 2.59 -20.48
N TYR A 25 7.17 1.37 -20.28
CA TYR A 25 8.40 1.12 -19.53
C TYR A 25 9.64 1.73 -20.21
N ASP A 26 9.66 1.73 -21.55
CA ASP A 26 10.75 2.28 -22.36
C ASP A 26 10.48 3.67 -22.93
N ASP A 27 9.32 4.28 -22.60
CA ASP A 27 9.01 5.64 -22.99
C ASP A 27 10.05 6.62 -22.38
N PRO A 28 10.61 7.59 -23.14
CA PRO A 28 11.69 8.45 -22.65
C PRO A 28 11.37 9.23 -21.37
N TYR A 29 10.09 9.57 -21.14
CA TYR A 29 9.66 10.26 -19.93
C TYR A 29 9.58 9.29 -18.73
N TRP A 30 9.04 8.10 -18.93
CA TRP A 30 8.82 7.11 -17.86
C TRP A 30 10.02 6.22 -17.56
N LYS A 31 10.91 6.00 -18.53
CA LYS A 31 12.04 5.10 -18.40
C LYS A 31 12.92 5.39 -17.17
N PRO A 32 13.33 6.64 -16.88
CA PRO A 32 14.13 6.94 -15.70
C PRO A 32 13.44 6.58 -14.38
N PHE A 33 12.11 6.66 -14.33
CA PHE A 33 11.33 6.26 -13.17
C PHE A 33 11.34 4.74 -13.00
N PHE A 34 11.03 3.98 -14.06
CA PHE A 34 10.99 2.52 -14.00
C PHE A 34 12.37 1.88 -13.81
N ASP A 35 13.44 2.48 -14.33
CA ASP A 35 14.83 2.03 -14.14
C ASP A 35 15.26 2.08 -12.65
N GLY A 36 14.52 2.77 -11.78
CA GLY A 36 14.75 2.79 -10.32
C GLY A 36 14.27 1.56 -9.56
N TYR A 37 13.30 0.81 -10.09
CA TYR A 37 12.64 -0.30 -9.39
C TYR A 37 13.36 -1.67 -9.38
N PRO A 38 14.26 -2.03 -10.32
CA PRO A 38 14.83 -3.38 -10.36
C PRO A 38 15.51 -3.83 -9.06
N LYS A 39 16.18 -2.92 -8.35
CA LYS A 39 16.86 -3.24 -7.08
C LYS A 39 15.88 -3.58 -5.96
N VAL A 40 14.77 -2.86 -5.85
CA VAL A 40 13.76 -3.14 -4.82
C VAL A 40 12.99 -4.41 -5.13
N HIS A 41 12.67 -4.66 -6.41
CA HIS A 41 12.08 -5.93 -6.85
C HIS A 41 12.98 -7.11 -6.52
N GLN A 42 14.29 -6.99 -6.74
CA GLN A 42 15.24 -8.04 -6.39
C GLN A 42 15.32 -8.25 -4.87
N TRP A 43 15.38 -7.16 -4.08
CA TRP A 43 15.41 -7.26 -2.63
C TRP A 43 14.18 -7.98 -2.08
N ILE A 44 12.97 -7.69 -2.59
CA ILE A 44 11.73 -8.38 -2.18
C ILE A 44 11.80 -9.87 -2.53
N LYS A 45 12.28 -10.21 -3.74
CA LYS A 45 12.44 -11.61 -4.18
C LYS A 45 13.41 -12.41 -3.30
N ASP A 46 14.48 -11.76 -2.84
CA ASP A 46 15.51 -12.40 -2.03
C ASP A 46 15.09 -12.55 -0.57
N ASN A 47 14.39 -11.56 -0.01
CA ASN A 47 14.03 -11.52 1.41
C ASN A 47 12.66 -12.12 1.73
N LYS A 48 11.75 -12.19 0.74
CA LYS A 48 10.41 -12.82 0.84
C LYS A 48 9.68 -12.48 2.16
N PRO A 49 9.31 -11.20 2.37
CA PRO A 49 8.57 -10.82 3.56
C PRO A 49 7.24 -11.57 3.66
N ASP A 50 6.90 -12.05 4.86
CA ASP A 50 5.61 -12.67 5.14
C ASP A 50 4.46 -11.64 5.17
N TYR A 51 4.76 -10.43 5.64
CA TYR A 51 3.82 -9.32 5.78
C TYR A 51 4.44 -8.01 5.30
N VAL A 52 3.59 -7.11 4.79
CA VAL A 52 3.95 -5.73 4.47
C VAL A 52 2.98 -4.80 5.21
N ILE A 53 3.52 -3.96 6.09
CA ILE A 53 2.77 -2.84 6.68
C ILE A 53 2.82 -1.70 5.64
N ASN A 54 1.73 -1.54 4.89
CA ASN A 54 1.62 -0.50 3.88
C ASN A 54 1.04 0.79 4.49
N ILE A 55 1.86 1.83 4.58
CA ILE A 55 1.46 3.14 5.12
C ILE A 55 1.22 4.09 3.96
N TYR A 56 -0.01 4.56 3.80
CA TYR A 56 -0.40 5.49 2.75
C TYR A 56 -1.58 6.35 3.21
N ASN A 57 -1.88 7.42 2.47
CA ASN A 57 -3.10 8.18 2.64
C ASN A 57 -4.16 7.75 1.62
N ASP A 58 -5.41 7.66 2.06
CA ASP A 58 -6.55 7.61 1.15
C ASP A 58 -6.70 8.96 0.41
N HIS A 59 -7.18 8.92 -0.83
CA HIS A 59 -7.37 10.10 -1.68
C HIS A 59 -8.86 10.47 -1.85
N GLY A 60 -9.71 10.14 -0.87
CA GLY A 60 -11.13 10.45 -0.89
C GLY A 60 -12.02 9.32 -1.42
N LEU A 61 -11.50 8.09 -1.50
CA LEU A 61 -12.23 6.93 -1.99
C LEU A 61 -12.80 6.13 -0.82
N GLY A 62 -11.94 5.63 0.06
CA GLY A 62 -12.34 4.92 1.28
C GLY A 62 -12.80 5.88 2.40
N PHE A 63 -12.20 7.08 2.46
CA PHE A 63 -12.46 8.10 3.47
C PHE A 63 -12.85 9.41 2.82
N PHE A 64 -14.14 9.73 2.80
CA PHE A 64 -14.65 10.99 2.24
C PHE A 64 -14.71 12.11 3.28
N LEU A 65 -15.18 13.29 2.89
CA LEU A 65 -15.16 14.50 3.74
C LEU A 65 -15.96 14.38 5.05
N ASP A 66 -16.86 13.40 5.16
CA ASP A 66 -17.60 13.07 6.38
C ASP A 66 -16.82 12.18 7.36
N ARG A 67 -15.69 11.59 6.94
CA ARG A 67 -14.88 10.63 7.70
C ARG A 67 -13.40 10.78 7.38
N MET A 68 -12.67 11.55 8.20
CA MET A 68 -11.24 11.84 8.02
C MET A 68 -10.44 11.51 9.30
N PRO A 69 -10.18 10.23 9.61
CA PRO A 69 -9.37 9.86 10.76
C PRO A 69 -7.92 10.30 10.58
N THR A 70 -7.25 10.67 11.68
CA THR A 70 -5.80 10.97 11.66
C THR A 70 -4.98 9.70 11.42
N PHE A 71 -5.34 8.61 12.11
CA PHE A 71 -4.77 7.29 11.91
C PHE A 71 -5.87 6.26 11.72
N ALA A 72 -5.76 5.47 10.65
CA ALA A 72 -6.62 4.32 10.42
C ALA A 72 -5.76 3.08 10.14
N ILE A 73 -6.13 1.95 10.72
CA ILE A 73 -5.45 0.66 10.49
C ILE A 73 -6.50 -0.37 10.09
N GLY A 74 -6.37 -0.92 8.88
CA GLY A 74 -7.25 -1.97 8.42
C GLY A 74 -6.99 -3.31 9.14
N ALA A 75 -8.07 -3.96 9.59
CA ALA A 75 -8.05 -5.31 10.15
C ALA A 75 -8.97 -6.29 9.38
N ALA A 76 -9.28 -5.99 8.12
CA ALA A 76 -10.10 -6.84 7.27
C ALA A 76 -9.34 -8.09 6.80
N HIS A 77 -10.08 -9.15 6.47
CA HIS A 77 -9.51 -10.38 5.90
C HIS A 77 -9.02 -10.19 4.45
N GLU A 78 -9.61 -9.25 3.71
CA GLU A 78 -9.24 -8.91 2.34
C GLU A 78 -9.51 -7.43 2.05
N TYR A 79 -8.78 -6.87 1.09
CA TYR A 79 -8.93 -5.50 0.60
C TYR A 79 -9.17 -5.51 -0.91
N LYS A 80 -10.16 -4.74 -1.36
CA LYS A 80 -10.53 -4.60 -2.77
C LYS A 80 -10.23 -3.18 -3.21
N ASN A 81 -9.60 -3.04 -4.37
CA ASN A 81 -9.49 -1.75 -5.03
C ASN A 81 -10.81 -1.46 -5.78
N GLU A 82 -11.14 -0.18 -5.84
CA GLU A 82 -12.27 0.34 -6.62
C GLU A 82 -11.73 1.28 -7.71
N ASP A 83 -12.56 1.59 -8.72
CA ASP A 83 -12.18 2.56 -9.73
C ASP A 83 -12.29 4.00 -9.17
N GLU A 84 -11.18 4.72 -9.23
CA GLU A 84 -11.09 6.14 -8.85
C GLU A 84 -11.46 7.09 -10.01
N GLY A 85 -12.08 6.57 -11.07
CA GLY A 85 -12.46 7.31 -12.28
C GLY A 85 -11.41 7.28 -13.39
N TRP A 86 -10.42 6.40 -13.29
CA TRP A 86 -9.35 6.24 -14.28
C TRP A 86 -9.66 5.12 -15.29
N GLY A 87 -10.65 4.27 -15.03
CA GLY A 87 -11.01 3.15 -15.89
C GLY A 87 -9.91 2.09 -15.98
N LEU A 88 -9.06 2.00 -14.95
CA LEU A 88 -8.04 0.96 -14.85
C LEU A 88 -8.72 -0.38 -14.51
N PRO A 89 -8.20 -1.51 -15.02
CA PRO A 89 -8.69 -2.83 -14.63
C PRO A 89 -8.59 -3.00 -13.11
N SER A 90 -9.60 -3.63 -12.51
CA SER A 90 -9.53 -4.00 -11.11
C SER A 90 -8.46 -5.07 -10.89
N LEU A 91 -7.72 -4.97 -9.80
CA LEU A 91 -6.74 -5.98 -9.39
C LEU A 91 -7.42 -7.05 -8.54
N ASP A 92 -6.75 -8.20 -8.40
CA ASP A 92 -7.21 -9.21 -7.46
C ASP A 92 -7.19 -8.66 -6.02
N PRO A 93 -8.15 -9.06 -5.16
CA PRO A 93 -8.16 -8.62 -3.77
C PRO A 93 -6.85 -8.99 -3.06
N PHE A 94 -6.35 -8.05 -2.25
CA PHE A 94 -5.18 -8.29 -1.42
C PHE A 94 -5.60 -8.98 -0.13
N PRO A 95 -4.93 -10.08 0.28
CA PRO A 95 -5.19 -10.69 1.57
C PRO A 95 -4.76 -9.74 2.70
N GLY A 96 -5.60 -9.61 3.72
CA GLY A 96 -5.26 -8.93 4.96
C GLY A 96 -4.60 -9.85 5.97
N ALA A 97 -4.19 -9.26 7.10
CA ALA A 97 -3.59 -9.98 8.22
C ALA A 97 -4.26 -9.58 9.55
N PRO A 98 -5.54 -9.93 9.78
CA PRO A 98 -6.33 -9.43 10.91
C PRO A 98 -5.67 -9.62 12.28
N GLU A 99 -5.04 -10.77 12.53
CA GLU A 99 -4.37 -11.04 13.80
C GLU A 99 -3.20 -10.07 14.05
N LEU A 100 -2.38 -9.82 13.02
CA LEU A 100 -1.28 -8.85 13.10
C LEU A 100 -1.82 -7.42 13.22
N SER A 101 -2.85 -7.07 12.45
CA SER A 101 -3.49 -5.76 12.49
C SER A 101 -4.03 -5.44 13.88
N TRP A 102 -4.80 -6.35 14.48
CA TRP A 102 -5.33 -6.15 15.83
C TRP A 102 -4.24 -6.06 16.88
N HIS A 103 -3.18 -6.88 16.78
CA HIS A 103 -2.03 -6.76 17.67
C HIS A 103 -1.39 -5.36 17.61
N ILE A 104 -1.25 -4.78 16.41
CA ILE A 104 -0.71 -3.43 16.23
C ILE A 104 -1.69 -2.37 16.78
N ILE A 105 -2.98 -2.47 16.46
CA ILE A 105 -4.02 -1.54 16.93
C ILE A 105 -4.04 -1.49 18.46
N GLU A 106 -4.14 -2.65 19.11
CA GLU A 106 -4.19 -2.75 20.57
C GLU A 106 -2.91 -2.21 21.22
N SER A 107 -1.74 -2.48 20.61
CA SER A 107 -0.47 -1.96 21.11
C SER A 107 -0.38 -0.44 20.99
N MET A 108 -0.84 0.14 19.88
CA MET A 108 -0.86 1.59 19.67
C MET A 108 -1.84 2.29 20.61
N VAL A 109 -3.01 1.71 20.85
CA VAL A 109 -3.97 2.22 21.85
C VAL A 109 -3.37 2.16 23.25
N ALA A 110 -2.66 1.09 23.60
CA ALA A 110 -1.94 0.99 24.88
C ALA A 110 -0.82 2.04 25.02
N ASP A 111 -0.20 2.43 23.91
CA ASP A 111 0.77 3.53 23.80
C ASP A 111 0.11 4.92 23.63
N GLU A 112 -1.19 5.03 23.94
CA GLU A 112 -1.97 6.28 23.97
C GLU A 112 -2.18 6.96 22.59
N PHE A 113 -2.20 6.19 21.50
CA PHE A 113 -2.64 6.66 20.18
C PHE A 113 -4.12 6.38 19.93
N ASP A 114 -4.85 7.39 19.44
CA ASP A 114 -6.24 7.27 19.02
C ASP A 114 -6.35 6.67 17.60
N ILE A 115 -6.60 5.36 17.51
CA ILE A 115 -6.69 4.62 16.24
C ILE A 115 -8.13 4.41 15.79
N THR A 116 -8.40 4.64 14.51
CA THR A 116 -9.62 4.15 13.82
C THR A 116 -9.33 2.79 13.19
N SER A 117 -10.21 1.81 13.38
CA SER A 117 -10.04 0.43 12.85
C SER A 117 -11.28 -0.08 12.16
#